data_AF-A0A2T6KZ57-F1
#
_entry.id   AF-A0A2T6KZ57-F1
#
_cell.length_a   1.000
_cell.length_b   1.000
_cell.length_c   1.000
_cell.angle_alpha   90.00
_cell.angle_beta   90.00
_cell.angle_gamma   90.00
#
_symmetry.space_group_name_H-M   'P 1'
#
loop_
_entity.id
_entity.type
_entity.pdbx_description
1 polymer ?
#
loop_
_entity_poly.entity_id
_entity_poly.type
_entity_poly.pdbx_seq_one_letter_code
_entity_poly.pdbx_strand_id
1 'polypeptide(L)' 'MQPTNLDSAHHAQLVPLAEAAAHFHVSTKTLRRRIADGTITGYRVGRLIRVDLNELTQRLVVTIPSAHSA' A
#
# COMPACT_ATOMS: atom_id res chain seq x y z
N MET A 1 7.91 -15.42 -31.73
CA MET A 1 8.54 -15.65 -30.42
C MET A 1 8.14 -14.50 -29.52
N GLN A 2 7.30 -14.77 -28.52
CA GLN A 2 6.92 -13.77 -27.50
C GLN A 2 8.13 -13.55 -26.61
N PRO A 3 8.64 -12.32 -26.39
CA PRO A 3 9.63 -12.11 -25.36
C PRO A 3 8.94 -12.34 -24.01
N THR A 4 9.44 -13.34 -23.29
CA THR A 4 9.12 -13.67 -21.90
C THR A 4 9.44 -12.48 -21.01
N ASN A 5 8.41 -11.91 -20.40
CA ASN A 5 8.48 -10.80 -19.47
C ASN A 5 9.22 -11.25 -18.18
N LEU A 6 10.53 -11.08 -18.17
CA LEU A 6 11.45 -11.46 -17.07
C LEU A 6 11.62 -10.37 -16.00
N ASP A 7 10.68 -9.43 -15.90
CA ASP A 7 10.64 -8.45 -14.81
C ASP A 7 9.28 -8.53 -14.10
N SER A 8 9.16 -9.49 -13.20
CA SER A 8 8.20 -9.42 -12.08
C SER A 8 8.69 -8.46 -10.98
N ALA A 9 9.53 -7.48 -11.34
CA ALA A 9 9.84 -6.34 -10.49
C ALA A 9 8.53 -5.62 -10.22
N HIS A 10 7.97 -5.83 -9.02
CA HIS A 10 6.83 -5.09 -8.56
C HIS A 10 7.27 -3.63 -8.47
N HIS A 11 6.99 -2.85 -9.52
CA HIS A 11 7.32 -1.43 -9.54
C HIS A 11 6.60 -0.80 -8.35
N ALA A 12 7.37 -0.38 -7.34
CA ALA A 12 6.83 0.28 -6.15
C ALA A 12 6.03 1.50 -6.60
N GLN A 13 4.70 1.46 -6.40
CA GLN A 13 3.82 2.53 -6.84
C GLN A 13 3.73 3.57 -5.73
N LEU A 14 4.73 4.45 -5.69
CA LEU A 14 4.87 5.50 -4.68
C LEU A 14 3.89 6.66 -4.92
N VAL A 15 2.73 6.57 -4.32
CA VAL A 15 1.67 7.59 -4.42
C VAL A 15 1.67 8.53 -3.21
N PRO A 16 1.16 9.77 -3.35
CA PRO A 16 0.89 10.66 -2.21
C PRO A 16 -0.11 10.04 -1.23
N LEU A 17 0.02 10.39 0.06
CA LEU A 17 -0.92 9.91 1.09
C LEU A 17 -2.38 10.21 0.78
N ALA A 18 -2.68 11.35 0.15
CA ALA A 18 -4.04 11.73 -0.21
C ALA A 18 -4.64 10.79 -1.27
N GLU A 19 -3.82 10.36 -2.23
CA GLU A 19 -4.23 9.46 -3.30
C GLU A 19 -4.44 8.04 -2.75
N ALA A 20 -3.52 7.54 -1.92
CA ALA A 20 -3.70 6.27 -1.23
C ALA A 20 -4.96 6.28 -0.34
N ALA A 21 -5.20 7.37 0.37
CA ALA A 21 -6.39 7.54 1.20
C ALA A 21 -7.69 7.44 0.37
N ALA A 22 -7.73 8.10 -0.78
CA ALA A 22 -8.85 8.01 -1.70
C ALA A 22 -9.02 6.59 -2.27
N HIS A 23 -7.91 5.92 -2.64
CA HIS A 23 -7.91 4.57 -3.19
C HIS A 23 -8.51 3.53 -2.23
N PHE A 24 -8.10 3.56 -0.97
CA PHE A 24 -8.60 2.64 0.07
C PHE A 24 -9.86 3.15 0.78
N HIS A 25 -10.41 4.30 0.37
CA HIS A 25 -11.56 4.94 0.99
C HIS A 25 -11.40 5.17 2.51
N VAL A 26 -10.19 5.58 2.93
CA VAL A 26 -9.84 5.87 4.32
C VAL A 26 -9.38 7.31 4.48
N SER A 27 -9.36 7.83 5.72
CA SER A 27 -8.76 9.14 6.00
C SER A 27 -7.22 9.10 5.90
N THR A 28 -6.61 10.17 5.40
CA THR A 28 -5.16 10.38 5.48
C THR A 28 -4.63 10.33 6.92
N LYS A 29 -5.45 10.68 7.92
CA LYS A 29 -5.12 10.54 9.35
C LYS A 29 -4.92 9.08 9.73
N THR A 30 -5.74 8.16 9.21
CA THR A 30 -5.61 6.72 9.44
C THR A 30 -4.30 6.19 8.87
N LEU A 31 -3.94 6.61 7.64
CA LEU A 31 -2.66 6.22 7.04
C LEU A 31 -1.47 6.78 7.84
N ARG A 32 -1.50 8.06 8.25
CA ARG A 32 -0.44 8.64 9.10
C ARG A 32 -0.28 7.92 10.43
N ARG A 33 -1.40 7.57 11.09
CA ARG A 33 -1.39 6.79 12.33
C ARG A 33 -0.74 5.43 12.10
N ARG A 34 -1.14 4.69 11.07
CA ARG A 34 -0.53 3.38 10.74
C ARG A 34 0.96 3.47 10.37
N ILE A 35 1.42 4.60 9.80
CA ILE A 35 2.85 4.86 9.60
C ILE A 35 3.55 5.09 10.94
N ALA A 36 2.96 5.90 11.82
CA ALA A 36 3.51 6.16 13.16
C ALA A 36 3.56 4.90 14.03
N ASP A 37 2.55 4.04 13.92
CA ASP A 37 2.47 2.74 14.60
C ASP A 37 3.35 1.67 13.93
N GLY A 38 4.03 2.00 12.82
CA GLY A 38 4.95 1.10 12.11
C GLY A 38 4.27 -0.01 11.29
N THR A 39 2.94 -0.02 11.22
CA THR A 39 2.20 -1.01 10.43
C THR A 39 2.37 -0.80 8.93
N ILE A 40 2.55 0.45 8.48
CA ILE A 40 2.77 0.81 7.06
C ILE A 40 4.09 1.56 6.94
N THR A 41 4.86 1.32 5.87
CA THR A 41 6.05 2.09 5.56
C THR A 41 5.71 3.40 4.85
N GLY A 42 6.22 4.52 5.39
CA GLY A 42 6.17 5.82 4.73
C GLY A 42 7.51 6.15 4.07
N TYR A 43 7.50 6.38 2.76
CA TYR A 43 8.69 6.77 2.00
C TYR A 43 8.78 8.29 1.92
N ARG A 44 9.92 8.86 2.30
CA ARG A 44 10.14 10.30 2.19
C ARG A 44 10.75 10.65 0.84
N VAL A 45 10.05 11.45 0.05
CA VAL A 45 10.53 12.00 -1.22
C VAL A 45 10.67 13.51 -1.05
N GLY A 46 11.88 13.95 -0.70
CA GLY A 46 12.15 15.33 -0.29
C GLY A 46 11.37 15.74 0.95
N ARG A 47 10.48 16.73 0.82
CA ARG A 47 9.59 17.19 1.91
C ARG A 47 8.24 16.46 1.95
N LEU A 48 7.96 15.60 0.97
CA LEU A 48 6.70 14.89 0.84
C LEU A 48 6.82 13.46 1.36
N ILE A 49 5.71 12.94 1.89
CA ILE A 49 5.60 11.53 2.26
C ILE A 49 4.79 10.83 1.16
N ARG A 50 5.33 9.72 0.67
CA ARG A 50 4.75 8.80 -0.27
C ARG A 50 4.55 7.45 0.40
N VAL A 51 3.64 6.65 -0.13
CA VAL A 51 3.38 5.29 0.33
C VAL A 51 3.28 4.38 -0.89
N ASP A 52 3.69 3.12 -0.75
CA ASP A 52 3.59 2.13 -1.81
C ASP A 52 2.21 1.46 -1.77
N LEU A 53 1.41 1.61 -2.83
CA LEU A 53 0.09 0.98 -2.93
C LEU A 53 0.13 -0.55 -2.83
N ASN A 54 1.19 -1.19 -3.32
CA ASN A 54 1.33 -2.64 -3.26
C ASN A 54 1.51 -3.11 -1.81
N GLU A 55 2.39 -2.43 -1.07
CA GLU A 55 2.60 -2.69 0.36
C GLU A 55 1.33 -2.40 1.16
N LEU A 56 0.62 -1.31 0.86
CA LEU A 56 -0.64 -1.00 1.51
C LEU A 56 -1.68 -2.09 1.28
N THR A 57 -1.81 -2.59 0.06
CA THR A 57 -2.73 -3.70 -0.22
C THR A 57 -2.39 -4.92 0.64
N GLN A 58 -1.11 -5.30 0.70
CA GLN A 58 -0.66 -6.46 1.48
C GLN A 58 -0.84 -6.29 3.00
N ARG A 59 -0.71 -5.08 3.53
CA ARG A 59 -0.71 -4.82 4.98
C ARG A 59 -2.03 -4.28 5.55
N LEU A 60 -2.88 -3.66 4.72
CA LEU A 60 -4.18 -3.12 5.15
C LEU A 60 -5.33 -4.06 4.85
N VAL A 61 -5.24 -4.83 3.76
CA VAL A 61 -6.30 -5.77 3.37
C VAL A 61 -6.07 -7.07 4.13
N VAL A 62 -6.85 -7.25 5.20
CA VAL A 62 -6.91 -8.51 5.94
C VAL A 62 -8.21 -9.21 5.53
N THR A 63 -8.11 -10.49 5.20
CA THR A 63 -9.29 -11.31 4.93
C THR A 63 -10.09 -11.45 6.23
N ILE A 64 -11.38 -11.15 6.17
CA ILE A 64 -12.28 -11.40 7.30
C ILE A 64 -12.47 -12.92 7.37
N PRO A 65 -12.11 -13.59 8.48
CA PRO A 65 -12.06 -15.05 8.57
C PRO A 65 -13.44 -15.73 8.54
N SER A 66 -14.53 -14.99 8.36
CA SER A 66 -15.91 -15.49 8.36
C SER A 66 -16.26 -16.39 7.15
N ALA A 67 -15.32 -16.67 6.24
CA ALA A 67 -15.56 -17.47 5.02
C ALA A 67 -14.69 -18.73 4.89
N HIS A 68 -13.85 -19.07 5.88
CA HIS A 68 -13.10 -20.34 5.86
C HIS A 68 -13.30 -21.10 7.18
N SER A 69 -14.41 -21.81 7.25
CA SER A 69 -14.63 -22.94 8.15
C SER A 69 -15.21 -24.08 7.32
N ALA A 70 -14.32 -24.83 6.65
CA ALA A 70 -14.47 -26.22 6.21
C ALA A 70 -13.14 -26.70 5.66
#